data_AF-A0A3N5LP62-F1
#
_entry.id   AF-A0A3N5LP62-F1
#
_cell.length_a   1.000
_cell.length_b   1.000
_cell.length_c   1.000
_cell.angle_alpha   90.00
_cell.angle_beta   90.00
_cell.angle_gamma   90.00
#
_symmetry.space_group_name_H-M   'P 1'
#
loop_
_entity.id
_entity.type
_entity.pdbx_description
1 polymer ?
#
loop_
_entity_poly.entity_id
_entity_poly.type
_entity_poly.pdbx_seq_one_letter_code
_entity_poly.pdbx_strand_id
1 'polypeptide(L)'
;GGLSGTGKGIFVKEIEDSLLRGEVDLAVHSLKDVPTDLAPDFVLAAIPRRADVRDALVAGPDIKRWEDLPPQATLGTSSLRRTVQLKLLRKDFKVQVLRGNVDTRIRKRTELGLDGVILAAAGLRRLGLDEHVSCFFPPDVLVPAIGQGALAIETRAGDQRLLAAVAPLEDPATRACTEAERLFLRAMGGGCQVPMGAYAAIVNGQARFTALVASPFRDEILRHTASGDPRSLTKLAEEAVSHLLSRGADRILKELQL
;
A
#
# COMPACT_ATOMS: atom_id res chain seq x y z
N GLY A 1 -12.80 -25.69 4.72
CA GLY A 1 -13.14 -24.40 5.36
C GLY A 1 -12.15 -23.36 4.89
N GLY A 2 -12.62 -22.17 4.51
CA GLY A 2 -11.76 -21.01 4.25
C GLY A 2 -11.55 -20.65 2.77
N LEU A 3 -12.61 -20.30 2.05
CA LEU A 3 -12.52 -19.44 0.86
C LEU A 3 -13.37 -18.20 1.09
N SER A 4 -12.96 -17.36 2.04
CA SER A 4 -13.38 -15.96 2.08
C SER A 4 -12.40 -15.14 1.22
N GLY A 5 -12.33 -15.52 -0.06
CA GLY A 5 -11.56 -14.82 -1.09
C GLY A 5 -12.21 -13.47 -1.38
N THR A 6 -11.84 -12.45 -0.60
CA THR A 6 -12.04 -11.06 -1.02
C THR A 6 -11.36 -10.90 -2.39
N GLY A 7 -12.06 -10.31 -3.37
CA GLY A 7 -11.75 -10.41 -4.80
C GLY A 7 -10.36 -10.00 -5.30
N LYS A 8 -9.40 -9.65 -4.43
CA LYS A 8 -7.99 -9.48 -4.79
C LYS A 8 -7.23 -10.80 -4.93
N GLY A 9 -7.51 -11.81 -4.10
CA GLY A 9 -6.84 -13.12 -4.19
C GLY A 9 -7.24 -13.91 -5.44
N ILE A 10 -8.41 -13.61 -6.00
CA ILE A 10 -8.92 -14.24 -7.22
C ILE A 10 -8.04 -13.88 -8.42
N PHE A 11 -7.66 -12.61 -8.57
CA PHE A 11 -6.83 -12.16 -9.69
C PHE A 11 -5.41 -12.72 -9.66
N VAL A 12 -4.82 -12.88 -8.47
CA VAL A 12 -3.48 -13.48 -8.33
C VAL A 12 -3.54 -14.97 -8.69
N LYS A 13 -4.55 -15.68 -8.17
CA LYS A 13 -4.69 -17.12 -8.40
C LYS A 13 -4.88 -17.50 -9.87
N GLU A 14 -5.67 -16.75 -10.63
CA GLU A 14 -5.87 -17.03 -12.07
C GLU A 14 -4.54 -16.93 -12.85
N ILE A 15 -3.70 -15.96 -12.49
CA ILE A 15 -2.38 -15.76 -13.11
C ILE A 15 -1.40 -16.87 -12.67
N GLU A 16 -1.39 -17.21 -11.38
CA GLU A 16 -0.63 -18.32 -10.81
C GLU A 16 -0.97 -19.67 -11.49
N ASP A 17 -2.25 -19.93 -11.73
CA ASP A 17 -2.71 -21.13 -12.44
C ASP A 17 -2.19 -21.16 -13.89
N SER A 18 -2.15 -20.02 -14.58
CA SER A 18 -1.53 -19.91 -15.93
C SER A 18 -0.01 -20.06 -15.91
N LEU A 19 0.68 -19.58 -14.85
CA LEU A 19 2.10 -19.83 -14.63
C LEU A 19 2.39 -21.33 -14.47
N LEU A 20 1.59 -22.04 -13.67
CA LEU A 20 1.74 -23.49 -13.47
C LEU A 20 1.46 -24.29 -14.74
N ARG A 21 0.48 -23.88 -15.55
CA ARG A 21 0.19 -24.50 -16.85
C ARG A 21 1.20 -24.16 -17.94
N GLY A 22 2.12 -23.22 -17.70
CA GLY A 22 3.09 -22.76 -18.70
C GLY A 22 2.47 -21.95 -19.84
N GLU A 23 1.28 -21.39 -19.63
CA GLU A 23 0.63 -20.49 -20.60
C GLU A 23 1.29 -19.11 -20.62
N VAL A 24 1.87 -18.73 -19.48
CA VAL A 24 2.66 -17.51 -19.32
C VAL A 24 3.96 -17.85 -18.57
N ASP A 25 4.99 -17.04 -18.82
CA ASP A 25 6.31 -17.23 -18.22
C ASP A 25 6.46 -16.47 -16.89
N LEU A 26 5.89 -15.27 -16.82
CA LEU A 26 5.98 -14.38 -15.67
C LEU A 26 4.69 -13.60 -15.50
N ALA A 27 4.51 -13.08 -14.29
CA ALA A 27 3.42 -12.20 -13.92
C ALA A 27 3.95 -10.89 -13.34
N VAL A 28 3.22 -9.79 -13.58
CA VAL A 28 3.58 -8.46 -13.06
C VAL A 28 2.45 -7.93 -12.20
N HIS A 29 2.77 -7.62 -10.94
CA HIS A 29 1.81 -7.18 -9.94
C HIS A 29 2.17 -5.81 -9.41
N SER A 30 1.16 -5.09 -8.91
CA SER A 30 1.43 -4.08 -7.89
C SER A 30 1.76 -4.82 -6.58
N LEU A 31 2.93 -4.56 -5.99
CA LEU A 31 3.40 -5.35 -4.85
C LEU A 31 2.46 -5.32 -3.64
N LYS A 32 1.74 -4.21 -3.45
CA LYS A 32 0.71 -4.05 -2.39
C LYS A 32 -0.48 -5.01 -2.51
N ASP A 33 -0.65 -5.65 -3.66
CA ASP A 33 -1.75 -6.57 -3.95
C ASP A 33 -1.27 -8.04 -3.93
N VAL A 34 0.05 -8.27 -3.74
CA VAL A 34 0.63 -9.61 -3.58
C VAL A 34 0.61 -10.02 -2.10
N PRO A 35 0.08 -11.20 -1.75
CA PRO A 35 0.12 -11.75 -0.40
C PRO A 35 1.55 -11.77 0.18
N THR A 36 1.71 -11.69 1.50
CA THR A 36 3.03 -11.77 2.15
C THR A 36 3.65 -13.15 2.01
N ASP A 37 2.83 -14.19 2.10
CA ASP A 37 3.22 -15.58 1.96
C ASP A 37 2.81 -16.06 0.57
N LEU A 38 3.80 -16.43 -0.24
CA LEU A 38 3.60 -17.02 -1.57
C LEU A 38 3.52 -18.54 -1.44
N ALA A 39 2.83 -19.20 -2.35
CA ALA A 39 2.90 -20.65 -2.48
C ALA A 39 4.35 -21.07 -2.84
N PRO A 40 4.81 -22.25 -2.41
CA PRO A 40 6.18 -22.70 -2.64
C PRO A 40 6.54 -22.84 -4.13
N ASP A 41 5.52 -22.94 -5.00
CA ASP A 41 5.68 -23.02 -6.44
C ASP A 41 6.02 -21.68 -7.10
N PHE A 42 5.98 -20.56 -6.36
CA PHE A 42 6.20 -19.21 -6.89
C PHE A 42 7.28 -18.44 -6.13
N VAL A 43 7.85 -17.45 -6.81
CA VAL A 43 8.84 -16.53 -6.23
C VAL A 43 8.70 -15.13 -6.80
N LEU A 44 8.92 -14.11 -5.97
CA LEU A 44 9.10 -12.73 -6.42
C LEU A 44 10.49 -12.53 -7.02
N ALA A 45 10.64 -12.99 -8.27
CA ALA A 45 11.87 -13.03 -9.04
C ALA A 45 12.57 -11.67 -9.16
N ALA A 46 11.81 -10.58 -9.32
CA ALA A 46 12.38 -9.23 -9.36
C ALA A 46 11.44 -8.17 -8.79
N ILE A 47 12.00 -7.18 -8.09
CA ILE A 47 11.29 -5.96 -7.67
C ILE A 47 11.98 -4.75 -8.29
N PRO A 48 11.39 -4.14 -9.34
CA PRO A 48 11.95 -2.96 -9.97
C PRO A 48 11.91 -1.71 -9.09
N ARG A 49 12.66 -0.69 -9.53
CA ARG A 49 12.72 0.62 -8.90
C ARG A 49 11.33 1.14 -8.57
N ARG A 50 11.13 1.50 -7.30
CA ARG A 50 9.85 1.99 -6.78
C ARG A 50 9.44 3.31 -7.44
N ALA A 51 8.18 3.39 -7.87
CA ALA A 51 7.55 4.64 -8.25
C ALA A 51 7.11 5.44 -7.01
N ASP A 52 6.47 6.60 -7.22
CA ASP A 52 5.98 7.46 -6.14
C ASP A 52 5.03 6.70 -5.20
N VAL A 53 5.43 6.58 -3.93
CA VAL A 53 4.74 5.83 -2.89
C VAL A 53 3.53 6.58 -2.33
N ARG A 54 3.44 7.90 -2.58
CA ARG A 54 2.47 8.77 -1.91
C ARG A 54 1.06 8.47 -2.37
N ASP A 55 0.13 8.78 -1.49
CA ASP A 55 -1.27 8.97 -1.88
C ASP A 55 -1.43 10.38 -2.45
N ALA A 56 -2.31 10.52 -3.44
CA ALA A 56 -2.58 11.76 -4.16
C ALA A 56 -4.05 12.15 -4.00
N LEU A 57 -4.29 13.46 -3.87
CA LEU A 57 -5.61 14.08 -3.92
C LEU A 57 -5.90 14.50 -5.36
N VAL A 58 -7.03 14.04 -5.89
CA VAL A 58 -7.65 14.55 -7.12
C VAL A 58 -8.87 15.36 -6.70
N ALA A 59 -8.80 16.69 -6.82
CA ALA A 59 -9.85 17.61 -6.39
C ALA A 59 -10.12 18.70 -7.45
N GLY A 60 -10.92 19.72 -7.09
CA GLY A 60 -11.18 20.87 -7.97
C GLY A 60 -9.92 21.69 -8.26
N PRO A 61 -9.91 22.49 -9.34
CA PRO A 61 -8.72 23.23 -9.81
C PRO A 61 -8.17 24.24 -8.79
N ASP A 62 -9.02 24.75 -7.91
CA ASP A 62 -8.68 25.74 -6.87
C ASP A 62 -7.99 25.11 -5.65
N ILE A 63 -8.03 23.79 -5.51
CA ILE A 63 -7.40 23.07 -4.40
C ILE A 63 -5.94 22.77 -4.76
N LYS A 64 -4.99 23.36 -4.02
CA LYS A 64 -3.53 23.14 -4.23
C LYS A 64 -2.89 22.29 -3.14
N ARG A 65 -3.51 22.22 -1.98
CA ARG A 65 -3.09 21.39 -0.85
C ARG A 65 -4.31 20.72 -0.23
N TRP A 66 -4.10 19.65 0.53
CA TRP A 66 -5.20 18.93 1.16
C TRP A 66 -5.86 19.76 2.27
N GLU A 67 -5.12 20.70 2.84
CA GLU A 67 -5.59 21.68 3.83
C GLU A 67 -6.61 22.66 3.25
N ASP A 68 -6.54 22.92 1.94
CA ASP A 68 -7.42 23.88 1.25
C ASP A 68 -8.83 23.31 1.00
N LEU A 69 -9.05 22.01 1.29
CA LEU A 69 -10.36 21.38 1.19
C LEU A 69 -11.38 22.08 2.11
N PRO A 70 -12.62 22.28 1.66
CA PRO A 70 -13.63 23.01 2.43
C PRO A 70 -13.96 22.30 3.75
N PRO A 71 -14.56 23.02 4.72
CA PRO A 71 -15.14 22.40 5.90
C PRO A 71 -16.12 21.28 5.51
N GLN A 72 -16.05 20.15 6.22
CA GLN A 72 -16.86 18.97 5.97
C GLN A 72 -16.69 18.32 4.58
N ALA A 73 -15.52 18.50 3.95
CA ALA A 73 -15.23 17.96 2.63
C ALA A 73 -15.54 16.46 2.51
N THR A 74 -16.16 16.10 1.38
CA THR A 74 -16.58 14.76 1.04
C THR A 74 -15.54 14.09 0.13
N LEU A 75 -14.92 13.02 0.61
CA LEU A 75 -13.78 12.36 -0.05
C LEU A 75 -14.10 10.92 -0.47
N GLY A 76 -13.72 10.53 -1.68
CA GLY A 76 -13.89 9.18 -2.21
C GLY A 76 -12.67 8.27 -2.01
N THR A 77 -12.81 7.16 -1.28
CA THR A 77 -11.82 6.07 -1.23
C THR A 77 -12.43 4.79 -0.65
N SER A 78 -12.06 3.63 -1.19
CA SER A 78 -12.43 2.31 -0.64
C SER A 78 -11.38 1.71 0.29
N SER A 79 -10.27 2.42 0.56
CA SER A 79 -9.19 1.95 1.41
C SER A 79 -9.44 2.35 2.87
N LEU A 80 -9.64 1.36 3.75
CA LEU A 80 -9.84 1.63 5.18
C LEU A 80 -8.63 2.34 5.79
N ARG A 81 -7.40 1.98 5.38
CA ARG A 81 -6.16 2.69 5.73
C ARG A 81 -6.25 4.19 5.46
N ARG A 82 -6.73 4.59 4.27
CA ARG A 82 -6.89 6.01 3.92
C ARG A 82 -8.02 6.63 4.73
N THR A 83 -9.17 5.95 4.80
CA THR A 83 -10.35 6.44 5.50
C THR A 83 -10.06 6.82 6.95
N VAL A 84 -9.42 5.92 7.71
CA VAL A 84 -9.14 6.17 9.13
C VAL A 84 -8.11 7.28 9.31
N GLN A 85 -7.02 7.26 8.53
CA GLN A 85 -6.01 8.32 8.62
C GLN A 85 -6.56 9.70 8.24
N LEU A 86 -7.42 9.80 7.21
CA LEU A 86 -8.03 11.07 6.80
C LEU A 86 -8.97 11.61 7.89
N LYS A 87 -9.80 10.76 8.49
CA LYS A 87 -10.69 11.17 9.60
C LYS A 87 -9.92 11.61 10.84
N LEU A 88 -8.74 11.04 11.09
CA LEU A 88 -7.88 11.46 12.19
C LEU A 88 -7.08 12.73 11.86
N LEU A 89 -6.73 12.93 10.58
CA LEU A 89 -6.08 14.15 10.09
C LEU A 89 -7.02 15.35 10.18
N ARG A 90 -8.29 15.19 9.78
CA ARG A 90 -9.35 16.19 9.90
C ARG A 90 -10.68 15.51 10.24
N LYS A 91 -11.17 15.76 11.45
CA LYS A 91 -12.37 15.13 12.03
C LYS A 91 -13.66 15.43 11.27
N ASP A 92 -13.68 16.52 10.52
CA ASP A 92 -14.84 16.94 9.74
C ASP A 92 -14.95 16.24 8.37
N PHE A 93 -13.92 15.54 7.90
CA PHE A 93 -13.97 14.86 6.59
C PHE A 93 -15.02 13.75 6.52
N LYS A 94 -15.82 13.79 5.45
CA LYS A 94 -16.84 12.78 5.12
C LYS A 94 -16.30 11.82 4.07
N VAL A 95 -15.80 10.66 4.49
CA VAL A 95 -15.22 9.69 3.56
C VAL A 95 -16.25 8.67 3.09
N GLN A 96 -16.44 8.57 1.77
CA GLN A 96 -17.36 7.64 1.11
C GLN A 96 -16.61 6.54 0.35
N VAL A 97 -17.19 5.34 0.32
CA VAL A 97 -16.66 4.20 -0.43
C VAL A 97 -16.76 4.49 -1.93
N LEU A 98 -15.62 4.44 -2.62
CA LEU A 98 -15.56 4.65 -4.06
C LEU A 98 -14.84 3.48 -4.76
N ARG A 99 -15.57 2.79 -5.66
CA ARG A 99 -15.08 1.63 -6.43
C ARG A 99 -15.08 1.91 -7.93
N GLY A 100 -14.26 1.12 -8.64
CA GLY A 100 -14.00 1.23 -10.09
C GLY A 100 -12.51 1.31 -10.39
N ASN A 101 -12.16 1.37 -11.67
CA ASN A 101 -10.80 1.69 -12.13
C ASN A 101 -10.47 3.17 -11.91
N VAL A 102 -9.20 3.55 -12.09
CA VAL A 102 -8.68 4.89 -11.76
C VAL A 102 -9.46 6.00 -12.49
N ASP A 103 -9.58 5.88 -13.81
CA ASP A 103 -10.36 6.75 -14.70
C ASP A 103 -11.81 6.94 -14.22
N THR A 104 -12.46 5.83 -13.88
CA THR A 104 -13.86 5.82 -13.46
C THR A 104 -14.02 6.49 -12.10
N ARG A 105 -13.04 6.34 -11.20
CA ARG A 105 -13.07 7.03 -9.90
C ARG A 105 -12.87 8.54 -10.05
N ILE A 106 -11.99 8.98 -10.94
CA ILE A 106 -11.80 10.41 -11.24
C ILE A 106 -13.10 11.01 -11.78
N ARG A 107 -13.75 10.33 -12.75
CA ARG A 107 -15.03 10.78 -13.30
C ARG A 107 -16.14 10.84 -12.23
N LYS A 108 -16.24 9.80 -11.39
CA LYS A 108 -17.20 9.73 -10.29
C LYS A 108 -17.03 10.84 -9.24
N ARG A 109 -15.86 11.48 -9.14
CA ARG A 109 -15.68 12.66 -8.30
C ARG A 109 -16.73 13.72 -8.65
N THR A 110 -16.86 14.03 -9.95
CA THR A 110 -17.81 15.02 -10.43
C THR A 110 -19.24 14.48 -10.41
N GLU A 111 -19.46 13.24 -10.89
CA GLU A 111 -20.81 12.64 -10.97
C GLU A 111 -21.49 12.52 -9.60
N LEU A 112 -20.71 12.26 -8.54
CA LEU A 112 -21.21 12.08 -7.18
C LEU A 112 -21.05 13.34 -6.31
N GLY A 113 -20.59 14.46 -6.86
CA GLY A 113 -20.40 15.71 -6.12
C GLY A 113 -19.38 15.60 -4.97
N LEU A 114 -18.30 14.83 -5.16
CA LEU A 114 -17.23 14.69 -4.16
C LEU A 114 -16.24 15.87 -4.28
N ASP A 115 -15.82 16.41 -3.14
CA ASP A 115 -14.78 17.44 -3.08
C ASP A 115 -13.41 16.90 -3.53
N GLY A 116 -13.16 15.60 -3.31
CA GLY A 116 -11.94 14.96 -3.76
C GLY A 116 -11.97 13.43 -3.78
N VAL A 117 -11.03 12.83 -4.49
CA VAL A 117 -10.79 11.39 -4.52
C VAL A 117 -9.33 11.11 -4.19
N ILE A 118 -9.09 10.06 -3.38
CA ILE A 118 -7.75 9.71 -2.93
C ILE A 118 -7.26 8.46 -3.67
N LEU A 119 -6.17 8.61 -4.42
CA LEU A 119 -5.60 7.58 -5.30
C LEU A 119 -4.11 7.39 -5.01
N ALA A 120 -3.51 6.33 -5.55
CA ALA A 120 -2.05 6.14 -5.43
C ALA A 120 -1.36 6.96 -6.53
N ALA A 121 -0.35 7.75 -6.18
CA ALA A 121 0.40 8.58 -7.12
C ALA A 121 0.98 7.75 -8.28
N ALA A 122 1.59 6.60 -7.97
CA ALA A 122 2.12 5.70 -8.99
C ALA A 122 1.08 5.23 -10.02
N GLY A 123 -0.18 5.02 -9.60
CA GLY A 123 -1.25 4.60 -10.52
C GLY A 123 -1.65 5.70 -11.50
N LEU A 124 -1.71 6.95 -11.02
CA LEU A 124 -2.02 8.11 -11.86
C LEU A 124 -0.90 8.37 -12.87
N ARG A 125 0.35 8.37 -12.41
CA ARG A 125 1.53 8.56 -13.26
C ARG A 125 1.64 7.57 -14.40
N ARG A 126 1.46 6.28 -14.09
CA ARG A 126 1.54 5.21 -15.10
C ARG A 126 0.45 5.31 -16.18
N LEU A 127 -0.66 5.96 -15.86
CA LEU A 127 -1.77 6.19 -16.78
C LEU A 127 -1.69 7.57 -17.47
N GLY A 128 -0.67 8.38 -17.18
CA GLY A 128 -0.55 9.75 -17.72
C GLY A 128 -1.58 10.73 -17.17
N LEU A 129 -2.12 10.47 -15.97
CA LEU A 129 -3.21 11.24 -15.34
C LEU A 129 -2.71 12.24 -14.29
N ASP A 130 -1.46 12.69 -14.39
CA ASP A 130 -0.84 13.63 -13.45
C ASP A 130 -1.56 15.00 -13.41
N GLU A 131 -2.13 15.43 -14.53
CA GLU A 131 -2.85 16.70 -14.65
C GLU A 131 -4.09 16.80 -13.74
N HIS A 132 -4.64 15.67 -13.31
CA HIS A 132 -5.75 15.62 -12.37
C HIS A 132 -5.30 15.74 -10.90
N VAL A 133 -4.00 15.66 -10.61
CA VAL A 133 -3.49 15.69 -9.24
C VAL A 133 -3.46 17.11 -8.71
N SER A 134 -4.23 17.37 -7.65
CA SER A 134 -4.19 18.62 -6.91
C SER A 134 -2.97 18.68 -5.99
N CYS A 135 -2.72 17.61 -5.22
CA CYS A 135 -1.56 17.52 -4.35
C CYS A 135 -1.19 16.07 -4.00
N PHE A 136 0.01 15.88 -3.46
CA PHE A 136 0.48 14.61 -2.91
C PHE A 136 0.55 14.70 -1.39
N PHE A 137 0.02 13.71 -0.68
CA PHE A 137 0.17 13.64 0.77
C PHE A 137 1.61 13.24 1.12
N PRO A 138 2.29 13.97 2.01
CA PRO A 138 3.56 13.53 2.57
C PRO A 138 3.40 12.16 3.26
N PRO A 139 4.36 11.23 3.14
CA PRO A 139 4.26 9.89 3.75
C PRO A 139 4.15 9.90 5.28
N ASP A 140 4.58 10.97 5.94
CA ASP A 140 4.42 11.19 7.38
C ASP A 140 3.02 11.73 7.75
N VAL A 141 2.33 12.39 6.81
CA VAL A 141 0.92 12.78 6.98
C VAL A 141 0.01 11.57 6.75
N LEU A 142 0.14 10.93 5.59
CA LEU A 142 -0.67 9.77 5.19
C LEU A 142 0.25 8.60 4.85
N VAL A 143 0.49 7.71 5.83
CA VAL A 143 1.44 6.60 5.67
C VAL A 143 0.93 5.65 4.58
N PRO A 144 1.75 5.38 3.54
CA PRO A 144 1.39 4.53 2.41
C PRO A 144 0.95 3.11 2.80
N ALA A 145 0.28 2.44 1.84
CA ALA A 145 0.12 1.00 1.95
C ALA A 145 1.48 0.31 1.76
N ILE A 146 1.67 -0.82 2.45
CA ILE A 146 2.82 -1.71 2.29
C ILE A 146 3.00 -2.04 0.80
N GLY A 147 4.21 -1.87 0.27
CA GLY A 147 4.53 -2.13 -1.13
C GLY A 147 3.95 -1.13 -2.13
N GLN A 148 3.28 -0.05 -1.71
CA GLN A 148 2.71 0.93 -2.65
C GLN A 148 3.81 1.57 -3.51
N GLY A 149 3.55 1.68 -4.82
CA GLY A 149 4.51 2.22 -5.80
C GLY A 149 5.47 1.17 -6.38
N ALA A 150 5.71 0.06 -5.68
CA ALA A 150 6.54 -1.03 -6.20
C ALA A 150 5.73 -1.94 -7.13
N LEU A 151 6.39 -2.43 -8.18
CA LEU A 151 5.93 -3.59 -8.94
C LEU A 151 6.64 -4.84 -8.41
N ALA A 152 6.04 -5.99 -8.66
CA ALA A 152 6.64 -7.28 -8.36
C ALA A 152 6.53 -8.17 -9.59
N ILE A 153 7.63 -8.81 -9.97
CA ILE A 153 7.68 -9.82 -11.02
C ILE A 153 7.66 -11.17 -10.33
N GLU A 154 6.62 -11.94 -10.59
CA GLU A 154 6.41 -13.28 -10.06
C GLU A 154 6.67 -14.33 -11.16
N THR A 155 7.36 -15.39 -10.80
CA THR A 155 7.64 -16.53 -11.70
C THR A 155 7.45 -17.83 -10.94
N ARG A 156 7.44 -18.95 -11.68
CA ARG A 156 7.61 -20.28 -11.08
C ARG A 156 8.93 -20.36 -10.30
N ALA A 157 8.89 -21.00 -9.15
CA ALA A 157 10.08 -21.35 -8.39
C ALA A 157 10.95 -22.31 -9.21
N GLY A 158 12.27 -22.11 -9.18
CA GLY A 158 13.23 -23.00 -9.85
C GLY A 158 13.47 -22.75 -11.34
N ASP A 159 12.74 -21.84 -11.99
CA ASP A 159 12.98 -21.45 -13.40
C ASP A 159 14.22 -20.55 -13.51
N GLN A 160 15.42 -21.17 -13.46
CA GLN A 160 16.70 -20.46 -13.44
C GLN A 160 16.91 -19.57 -14.67
N ARG A 161 16.34 -19.96 -15.82
CA ARG A 161 16.41 -19.18 -17.05
C ARG A 161 15.64 -17.87 -16.88
N LEU A 162 14.41 -17.91 -16.39
CA LEU A 162 13.62 -16.69 -16.16
C LEU A 162 14.21 -15.83 -15.05
N LEU A 163 14.67 -16.44 -13.94
CA LEU A 163 15.35 -15.72 -12.86
C LEU A 163 16.55 -14.92 -13.39
N ALA A 164 17.39 -15.53 -14.22
CA ALA A 164 18.51 -14.83 -14.85
C ALA A 164 18.06 -13.72 -15.82
N ALA A 165 16.97 -13.94 -16.57
CA ALA A 165 16.46 -12.98 -17.53
C ALA A 165 15.88 -11.71 -16.87
N VAL A 166 15.23 -11.83 -15.71
CA VAL A 166 14.61 -10.70 -15.00
C VAL A 166 15.51 -10.07 -13.95
N ALA A 167 16.63 -10.71 -13.58
CA ALA A 167 17.59 -10.16 -12.63
C ALA A 167 18.03 -8.70 -12.90
N PRO A 168 18.22 -8.23 -14.15
CA PRO A 168 18.56 -6.84 -14.43
C PRO A 168 17.47 -5.83 -14.03
N LEU A 169 16.24 -6.29 -13.79
CA LEU A 169 15.12 -5.45 -13.36
C LEU A 169 15.09 -5.25 -11.84
N GLU A 170 15.90 -5.98 -11.07
CA GLU A 170 15.95 -5.87 -9.61
C GLU A 170 16.51 -4.52 -9.15
N ASP A 171 15.83 -3.87 -8.20
CA ASP A 171 16.33 -2.73 -7.45
C ASP A 171 16.54 -3.13 -5.98
N PRO A 172 17.80 -3.40 -5.54
CA PRO A 172 18.08 -3.89 -4.20
C PRO A 172 17.58 -2.98 -3.06
N ALA A 173 17.54 -1.66 -3.29
CA ALA A 173 17.01 -0.72 -2.32
C ALA A 173 15.48 -0.85 -2.17
N THR A 174 14.75 -0.98 -3.28
CA THR A 174 13.30 -1.21 -3.25
C THR A 174 12.99 -2.57 -2.62
N ARG A 175 13.76 -3.62 -2.94
CA ARG A 175 13.68 -4.94 -2.29
C ARG A 175 13.77 -4.82 -0.77
N ALA A 176 14.88 -4.30 -0.27
CA ALA A 176 15.12 -4.19 1.17
C ALA A 176 14.01 -3.39 1.89
N CYS A 177 13.60 -2.26 1.30
CA CYS A 177 12.51 -1.44 1.86
C CYS A 177 11.18 -2.21 1.89
N THR A 178 10.80 -2.83 0.77
CA THR A 178 9.49 -3.50 0.67
C THR A 178 9.45 -4.82 1.43
N GLU A 179 10.56 -5.53 1.58
CA GLU A 179 10.66 -6.70 2.47
C GLU A 179 10.47 -6.32 3.93
N ALA A 180 11.07 -5.22 4.39
CA ALA A 180 10.84 -4.72 5.74
C ALA A 180 9.36 -4.34 5.96
N GLU A 181 8.72 -3.68 4.99
CA GLU A 181 7.28 -3.37 5.05
C GLU A 181 6.41 -4.64 5.07
N ARG A 182 6.75 -5.64 4.25
CA ARG A 182 6.03 -6.92 4.20
C ARG A 182 6.25 -7.77 5.45
N LEU A 183 7.43 -7.70 6.07
CA LEU A 183 7.71 -8.32 7.36
C LEU A 183 6.79 -7.74 8.43
N PHE A 184 6.66 -6.42 8.48
CA PHE A 184 5.74 -5.77 9.41
C PHE A 184 4.30 -6.24 9.19
N LEU A 185 3.82 -6.29 7.94
CA LEU A 185 2.47 -6.78 7.62
C LEU A 185 2.24 -8.20 8.11
N ARG A 186 3.17 -9.11 7.82
CA ARG A 186 3.12 -10.52 8.22
C ARG A 186 3.14 -10.68 9.74
N ALA A 187 4.05 -9.98 10.43
CA ALA A 187 4.21 -10.06 11.87
C ALA A 187 2.99 -9.52 12.63
N MET A 188 2.30 -8.52 12.07
CA MET A 188 1.07 -7.98 12.63
C MET A 188 -0.17 -8.82 12.29
N GLY A 189 -0.03 -9.94 11.58
CA GLY A 189 -1.16 -10.78 11.15
C GLY A 189 -2.17 -10.01 10.28
N GLY A 190 -1.72 -8.94 9.61
CA GLY A 190 -2.59 -8.02 8.90
C GLY A 190 -2.98 -8.54 7.52
N GLY A 191 -4.27 -8.46 7.20
CA GLY A 191 -4.76 -8.60 5.83
C GLY A 191 -5.06 -7.24 5.18
N CYS A 192 -5.45 -7.24 3.89
CA CYS A 192 -5.84 -6.03 3.15
C CYS A 192 -6.98 -5.20 3.79
N GLN A 193 -7.71 -5.76 4.75
CA GLN A 193 -8.83 -5.10 5.43
C GLN A 193 -8.43 -4.39 6.73
N VAL A 194 -7.20 -4.55 7.19
CA VAL A 194 -6.71 -3.82 8.37
C VAL A 194 -6.26 -2.42 7.94
N PRO A 195 -6.69 -1.34 8.63
CA PRO A 195 -6.22 0.02 8.36
C PRO A 195 -4.80 0.20 8.92
N MET A 196 -3.86 -0.39 8.20
CA MET A 196 -2.44 -0.46 8.51
C MET A 196 -1.64 0.16 7.37
N GLY A 197 -0.54 0.81 7.70
CA GLY A 197 0.40 1.33 6.72
C GLY A 197 1.84 1.09 7.19
N ALA A 198 2.74 0.89 6.25
CA ALA A 198 4.17 0.90 6.51
C ALA A 198 4.91 1.48 5.30
N TYR A 199 5.96 2.23 5.59
CA TYR A 199 6.81 2.84 4.59
C TYR A 199 8.27 2.84 5.06
N ALA A 200 9.10 2.19 4.27
CA ALA A 200 10.54 2.18 4.38
C ALA A 200 11.16 3.04 3.26
N ALA A 201 12.15 3.85 3.63
CA ALA A 201 12.91 4.65 2.68
C ALA A 201 14.39 4.65 3.06
N ILE A 202 15.27 4.65 2.07
CA ILE A 202 16.69 4.93 2.23
C ILE A 202 16.97 6.28 1.57
N VAL A 203 17.32 7.28 2.37
CA VAL A 203 17.57 8.65 1.91
C VAL A 203 18.91 9.10 2.48
N ASN A 204 19.80 9.59 1.61
CA ASN A 204 21.14 10.07 2.01
C ASN A 204 21.93 9.06 2.86
N GLY A 205 21.83 7.77 2.55
CA GLY A 205 22.52 6.69 3.29
C GLY A 205 21.87 6.30 4.62
N GLN A 206 20.73 6.87 4.98
CA GLN A 206 19.99 6.55 6.20
C GLN A 206 18.67 5.86 5.86
N ALA A 207 18.39 4.74 6.51
CA ALA A 207 17.07 4.13 6.47
C ALA A 207 16.13 4.79 7.46
N ARG A 208 14.87 4.93 7.05
CA ARG A 208 13.74 5.31 7.90
C ARG A 208 12.63 4.32 7.69
N PHE A 209 12.04 3.85 8.78
CA PHE A 209 10.88 2.97 8.77
C PHE A 209 9.75 3.63 9.56
N THR A 210 8.60 3.81 8.93
CA THR A 210 7.39 4.34 9.56
C THR A 210 6.29 3.31 9.43
N ALA A 211 5.60 2.99 10.52
CA ALA A 211 4.46 2.09 10.51
C ALA A 211 3.33 2.60 11.39
N LEU A 212 2.11 2.18 11.06
CA LEU A 212 0.93 2.45 11.87
C LEU A 212 -0.07 1.30 11.83
N VAL A 213 -0.88 1.24 12.89
CA VAL A 213 -2.14 0.50 12.97
C VAL A 213 -3.18 1.46 13.52
N ALA A 214 -4.37 1.49 12.94
CA ALA A 214 -5.45 2.35 13.41
C ALA A 214 -6.72 1.53 13.69
N SER A 215 -7.62 2.03 14.54
CA SER A 215 -8.95 1.44 14.71
C SER A 215 -9.96 2.23 13.87
N PRO A 216 -10.83 1.57 13.09
CA PRO A 216 -11.93 2.25 12.41
C PRO A 216 -13.12 2.54 13.34
N PHE A 217 -13.11 1.98 14.56
CA PHE A 217 -14.21 2.05 15.54
C PHE A 217 -13.93 3.04 16.66
N ARG A 218 -12.66 3.11 17.07
CA ARG A 218 -12.15 4.04 18.07
C ARG A 218 -11.24 4.96 17.31
N ASP A 219 -11.44 6.26 17.40
CA ASP A 219 -10.62 7.29 16.78
C ASP A 219 -9.15 7.27 17.28
N GLU A 220 -8.44 6.18 16.99
CA GLU A 220 -7.18 5.76 17.58
C GLU A 220 -6.23 5.33 16.47
N ILE A 221 -5.00 5.83 16.56
CA ILE A 221 -3.90 5.47 15.68
C ILE A 221 -2.65 5.28 16.51
N LEU A 222 -2.06 4.09 16.37
CA LEU A 222 -0.74 3.78 16.91
C LEU A 222 0.25 3.94 15.77
N ARG A 223 1.26 4.79 15.95
CA ARG A 223 2.27 5.09 14.94
C ARG A 223 3.66 5.02 15.57
N HIS A 224 4.60 4.45 14.83
CA HIS A 224 6.00 4.41 15.20
C HIS A 224 6.88 4.82 14.01
N THR A 225 8.00 5.48 14.30
CA THR A 225 9.02 5.83 13.31
C THR A 225 10.39 5.63 13.90
N ALA A 226 11.23 4.88 13.21
CA ALA A 226 12.61 4.64 13.57
C ALA A 226 13.53 4.97 12.37
N SER A 227 14.79 5.31 12.64
CA SER A 227 15.81 5.56 11.62
C SER A 227 17.12 4.89 12.01
N GLY A 228 17.92 4.50 11.02
CA GLY A 228 19.17 3.79 11.26
C GLY A 228 19.93 3.47 9.99
N ASP A 229 20.89 2.55 10.10
CA ASP A 229 21.65 2.03 8.96
C ASP A 229 20.71 1.26 8.00
N PRO A 230 20.85 1.40 6.67
CA PRO A 230 20.06 0.63 5.69
C PRO A 230 20.05 -0.88 5.92
N ARG A 231 21.16 -1.45 6.42
CA ARG A 231 21.26 -2.88 6.76
C ARG A 231 20.40 -3.27 7.96
N SER A 232 19.93 -2.29 8.73
CA SER A 232 19.06 -2.50 9.90
C SER A 232 17.56 -2.40 9.56
N LEU A 233 17.16 -2.26 8.29
CA LEU A 233 15.74 -2.13 7.91
C LEU A 233 14.83 -3.22 8.51
N THR A 234 15.28 -4.47 8.49
CA THR A 234 14.58 -5.60 9.14
C THR A 234 14.38 -5.36 10.63
N LYS A 235 15.44 -4.96 11.33
CA LYS A 235 15.39 -4.65 12.77
C LYS A 235 14.48 -3.46 13.08
N LEU A 236 14.49 -2.42 12.25
CA LEU A 236 13.59 -1.26 12.40
C LEU A 236 12.12 -1.67 12.22
N ALA A 237 11.83 -2.61 11.32
CA ALA A 237 10.49 -3.16 11.15
C ALA A 237 10.06 -4.00 12.36
N GLU A 238 10.94 -4.87 12.88
CA GLU A 238 10.71 -5.65 14.11
C GLU A 238 10.48 -4.75 15.33
N GLU A 239 11.29 -3.70 15.48
CA GLU A 239 11.12 -2.68 16.53
C GLU A 239 9.74 -2.02 16.43
N ALA A 240 9.30 -1.67 15.22
CA ALA A 240 7.97 -1.11 15.00
C ALA A 240 6.85 -2.09 15.39
N VAL A 241 7.00 -3.39 15.08
CA VAL A 241 6.06 -4.44 15.53
C VAL A 241 5.99 -4.48 17.05
N SER A 242 7.14 -4.65 17.72
CA SER A 242 7.19 -4.74 19.18
C SER A 242 6.64 -3.50 19.86
N HIS A 243 6.98 -2.31 19.35
CA HIS A 243 6.48 -1.05 19.86
C HIS A 243 4.96 -0.96 19.74
N LEU A 244 4.41 -1.21 18.55
CA LEU A 244 2.97 -1.09 18.32
C LEU A 244 2.17 -2.14 19.12
N LEU A 245 2.65 -3.37 19.23
CA LEU A 245 2.02 -4.41 20.07
C LEU A 245 2.03 -4.01 21.55
N SER A 246 3.15 -3.49 22.07
CA SER A 246 3.23 -2.99 23.46
C SER A 246 2.25 -1.85 23.77
N ARG A 247 1.78 -1.16 22.72
CA ARG A 247 0.82 -0.05 22.79
C ARG A 247 -0.63 -0.48 22.52
N GLY A 248 -0.89 -1.78 22.40
CA GLY A 248 -2.23 -2.34 22.24
C GLY A 248 -2.68 -2.51 20.79
N ALA A 249 -1.75 -2.59 19.82
CA ALA A 249 -2.12 -2.89 18.45
C ALA A 249 -2.81 -4.25 18.30
N ASP A 250 -2.51 -5.23 19.17
CA ASP A 250 -3.18 -6.54 19.19
C ASP A 250 -4.69 -6.42 19.46
N ARG A 251 -5.08 -5.50 20.36
CA ARG A 251 -6.50 -5.18 20.62
C ARG A 251 -7.17 -4.66 19.36
N ILE A 252 -6.55 -3.70 18.68
CA ILE A 252 -7.10 -3.12 17.43
C ILE A 252 -7.24 -4.20 16.35
N LEU A 253 -6.26 -5.10 16.23
CA LEU A 253 -6.29 -6.19 15.26
C LEU A 253 -7.40 -7.20 15.56
N LYS A 254 -7.62 -7.54 16.84
CA LYS A 254 -8.71 -8.44 17.26
C LYS A 254 -10.09 -7.85 16.98
N GLU A 255 -10.27 -6.53 17.13
CA GLU A 255 -11.54 -5.86 16.80
C GLU A 255 -11.96 -6.02 15.34
N LEU A 256 -11.01 -6.26 14.43
CA LEU A 256 -11.23 -6.38 12.98
C LEU A 256 -11.43 -7.82 12.50
N GLN A 257 -11.24 -8.80 13.38
CA GLN A 257 -11.48 -10.22 13.10
C GLN A 257 -12.88 -10.68 13.52
N LEU A 258 -13.65 -9.78 14.14
CA LEU A 258 -15.05 -9.96 14.54
C LEU A 258 -15.98 -9.49 13.42
#